data_AF-A0ABD6AVD3-F1
#
_entry.id   AF-A0ABD6AVD3-F1
#
_cell.length_a   1.000
_cell.length_b   1.000
_cell.length_c   1.000
_cell.angle_alpha   90.00
_cell.angle_beta   90.00
_cell.angle_gamma   90.00
#
_symmetry.space_group_name_H-M   'P 1'
#
loop_
_entity.id
_entity.type
_entity.pdbx_description
1 polymer ?
#
loop_
_entity_poly.entity_id
_entity_poly.type
_entity_poly.pdbx_seq_one_letter_code
_entity_poly.pdbx_strand_id
1 'polypeptide(L)'
;MAEFPDERQLVLRARSQMEQWTRNARNEAYAELFEGDDPILTEEELRQLDALDSELERNGGDGVWGTDQYGIHTAGTSSTDTSLGVVCVYHPQITRDTVLRGQGGLDDETEERLNAALWRYSERVATLVEVELDEFVRQTRH
;
A
#
# COMPACT_ATOMS: atom_id res chain seq x y z
N MET A 1 31.81 9.65 -20.23
CA MET A 1 30.49 9.00 -20.02
C MET A 1 30.20 9.00 -18.54
N ALA A 2 29.43 10.00 -18.09
CA ALA A 2 28.94 10.10 -16.71
C ALA A 2 27.65 10.95 -16.74
N GLU A 3 26.54 10.35 -17.14
CA GLU A 3 25.20 10.95 -17.09
C GLU A 3 24.28 10.16 -16.13
N PHE A 4 24.85 9.70 -15.01
CA PHE A 4 24.12 9.11 -13.88
C PHE A 4 23.76 10.06 -12.71
N PRO A 5 24.15 11.36 -12.64
CA PRO A 5 23.74 12.21 -11.50
C PRO A 5 22.22 12.45 -11.44
N ASP A 6 21.58 12.66 -12.59
CA ASP A 6 20.20 13.17 -12.65
C ASP A 6 19.17 12.10 -12.28
N GLU A 7 19.35 10.84 -12.72
CA GLU A 7 18.44 9.75 -12.36
C GLU A 7 18.51 9.40 -10.87
N ARG A 8 19.72 9.34 -10.31
CA ARG A 8 19.90 9.08 -8.88
C ARG A 8 19.29 10.21 -8.05
N GLN A 9 19.44 11.47 -8.48
CA GLN A 9 18.80 12.60 -7.83
C GLN A 9 17.27 12.56 -7.96
N LEU A 10 16.74 12.16 -9.11
CA LEU A 10 15.30 11.97 -9.33
C LEU A 10 14.72 10.92 -8.39
N VAL A 11 15.36 9.75 -8.28
CA VAL A 11 14.94 8.69 -7.35
C VAL A 11 15.00 9.17 -5.89
N LEU A 12 16.05 9.90 -5.49
CA LEU A 12 16.15 10.43 -4.13
C LEU A 12 15.05 11.44 -3.82
N ARG A 13 14.71 12.31 -4.78
CA ARG A 13 13.61 13.27 -4.62
C ARG A 13 12.26 12.56 -4.56
N ALA A 14 12.01 11.59 -5.45
CA ALA A 14 10.78 10.80 -5.41
C ALA A 14 10.63 10.03 -4.09
N ARG A 15 11.72 9.41 -3.60
CA ARG A 15 11.73 8.74 -2.28
C ARG A 15 11.41 9.68 -1.12
N SER A 16 11.76 10.96 -1.21
CA SER A 16 11.40 11.94 -0.17
C SER A 16 9.91 12.30 -0.16
N GLN A 17 9.19 12.07 -1.26
CA GLN A 17 7.75 12.30 -1.37
C GLN A 17 6.90 11.04 -1.11
N MET A 18 7.50 9.85 -1.22
CA MET A 18 6.81 8.57 -1.06
C MET A 18 5.95 8.46 0.20
N GLU A 19 6.42 8.98 1.34
CA GLU A 19 5.64 8.92 2.58
C GLU A 19 4.32 9.69 2.46
N GLN A 20 4.36 10.89 1.85
CA GLN A 20 3.17 11.70 1.64
C GLN A 20 2.24 11.08 0.59
N TRP A 21 2.79 10.62 -0.53
CA TRP A 21 2.01 9.94 -1.56
C TRP A 21 1.32 8.68 -1.03
N THR A 22 2.05 7.85 -0.28
CA THR A 22 1.49 6.64 0.34
C THR A 22 0.37 7.01 1.30
N ARG A 23 0.55 8.04 2.14
CA ARG A 23 -0.50 8.46 3.09
C ARG A 23 -1.77 8.93 2.37
N ASN A 24 -1.62 9.71 1.30
CA ASN A 24 -2.77 10.17 0.52
C ASN A 24 -3.46 9.00 -0.20
N ALA A 25 -2.67 8.13 -0.84
CA ALA A 25 -3.15 6.95 -1.54
C ALA A 25 -3.86 5.97 -0.60
N ARG A 26 -3.38 5.80 0.63
CA ARG A 26 -4.05 4.98 1.66
C ARG A 26 -5.45 5.50 1.99
N ASN A 27 -5.61 6.81 2.14
CA ASN A 27 -6.91 7.42 2.42
C ASN A 27 -7.87 7.28 1.23
N GLU A 28 -7.36 7.53 0.01
CA GLU A 28 -8.17 7.42 -1.21
C GLU A 28 -8.58 5.98 -1.50
N ALA A 29 -7.65 5.03 -1.41
CA ALA A 29 -7.95 3.61 -1.58
C ALA A 29 -8.94 3.11 -0.52
N TYR A 30 -8.85 3.59 0.71
CA TYR A 30 -9.78 3.22 1.77
C TYR A 30 -11.19 3.73 1.46
N ALA A 31 -11.31 5.01 1.10
CA ALA A 31 -12.59 5.62 0.75
C ALA A 31 -13.23 4.92 -0.48
N GLU A 32 -12.43 4.60 -1.50
CA GLU A 32 -12.91 3.93 -2.71
C GLU A 32 -13.41 2.50 -2.43
N LEU A 33 -12.67 1.72 -1.64
CA LEU A 33 -12.93 0.29 -1.47
C LEU A 33 -13.89 -0.03 -0.33
N PHE A 34 -13.99 0.83 0.68
CA PHE A 34 -14.73 0.53 1.92
C PHE A 34 -15.82 1.55 2.29
N GLU A 35 -15.71 2.81 1.85
CA GLU A 35 -16.72 3.85 2.14
C GLU A 35 -17.66 4.17 0.97
N GLY A 36 -17.37 3.63 -0.23
CA GLY A 36 -18.15 3.85 -1.45
C GLY A 36 -19.51 3.14 -1.47
N ASP A 37 -20.23 3.30 -2.58
CA ASP A 37 -21.57 2.73 -2.78
C ASP A 37 -21.57 1.18 -2.92
N ASP A 38 -20.42 0.58 -3.26
CA ASP A 38 -20.24 -0.87 -3.43
C ASP A 38 -18.95 -1.32 -2.71
N PRO A 39 -18.95 -1.37 -1.37
CA PRO A 39 -17.76 -1.71 -0.61
C PRO A 39 -17.38 -3.18 -0.81
N ILE A 40 -16.08 -3.46 -0.92
CA ILE A 40 -15.58 -4.83 -1.15
C ILE A 40 -15.76 -5.75 0.06
N LEU A 41 -15.99 -5.16 1.24
CA LEU A 41 -16.31 -5.83 2.50
C LEU A 41 -17.65 -5.32 3.01
N THR A 42 -18.39 -6.21 3.67
CA THR A 42 -19.57 -5.83 4.42
C THR A 42 -19.20 -5.03 5.68
N GLU A 43 -20.15 -4.28 6.24
CA GLU A 43 -19.93 -3.54 7.49
C GLU A 43 -19.53 -4.43 8.68
N GLU A 44 -19.94 -5.70 8.68
CA GLU A 44 -19.56 -6.66 9.71
C GLU A 44 -18.11 -7.10 9.55
N GLU A 45 -17.68 -7.42 8.33
CA GLU A 45 -16.29 -7.77 8.02
C GLU A 45 -15.34 -6.60 8.27
N LEU A 46 -15.75 -5.37 7.93
CA LEU A 46 -14.97 -4.16 8.21
C LEU A 46 -14.81 -3.95 9.73
N ARG A 47 -15.88 -4.13 10.51
CA ARG A 47 -15.81 -4.05 11.98
C ARG A 47 -14.90 -5.11 12.60
N GLN A 48 -14.87 -6.31 12.02
CA GLN A 48 -13.94 -7.36 12.47
C GLN A 48 -12.50 -6.97 12.17
N LEU A 49 -12.25 -6.41 10.99
CA LEU A 49 -10.93 -5.93 10.59
C LEU A 49 -10.44 -4.79 11.51
N ASP A 50 -11.31 -3.83 11.84
CA ASP A 50 -11.02 -2.73 12.78
C ASP A 50 -10.73 -3.25 14.20
N ALA A 51 -11.46 -4.27 14.65
CA ALA A 51 -11.23 -4.87 15.96
C ALA A 51 -9.86 -5.58 16.02
N LEU A 52 -9.50 -6.29 14.94
CA LEU A 52 -8.22 -6.96 14.80
C LEU A 52 -7.06 -5.97 14.74
N ASP A 53 -7.21 -4.91 13.94
CA ASP A 53 -6.25 -3.83 13.80
C ASP A 53 -5.97 -3.15 15.16
N SER A 54 -7.04 -2.74 15.84
CA SER A 54 -6.96 -2.16 17.20
C SER A 54 -6.24 -3.08 18.19
N GLU A 55 -6.42 -4.39 18.08
CA GLU A 55 -5.76 -5.36 18.95
C GLU A 55 -4.27 -5.54 18.62
N LEU A 56 -3.90 -5.53 17.35
CA LEU A 56 -2.50 -5.55 16.93
C LEU A 56 -1.75 -4.30 17.37
N GLU A 57 -2.38 -3.13 17.24
CA GLU A 57 -1.82 -1.86 17.72
C GLU A 57 -1.57 -1.87 19.24
N ARG A 58 -2.53 -2.40 20.02
CA ARG A 58 -2.36 -2.55 21.48
C ARG A 58 -1.21 -3.45 21.87
N ASN A 59 -0.87 -4.42 21.04
CA ASN A 59 0.27 -5.33 21.25
C ASN A 59 1.61 -4.71 20.77
N GLY A 60 1.61 -3.42 20.42
CA GLY A 60 2.81 -2.67 20.04
C GLY A 60 3.22 -2.83 18.57
N GLY A 61 2.32 -3.33 17.72
CA GLY A 61 2.50 -3.36 16.26
C GLY A 61 1.88 -2.15 15.57
N ASP A 62 2.04 -2.07 14.25
CA ASP A 62 1.49 -1.00 13.40
C ASP A 62 0.06 -1.31 12.90
N GLY A 63 -0.66 -2.20 13.57
CA GLY A 63 -1.97 -2.69 13.11
C GLY A 63 -1.87 -3.65 11.92
N VAL A 64 -3.01 -3.96 11.30
CA VAL A 64 -3.07 -4.62 10.00
C VAL A 64 -2.74 -3.59 8.91
N TRP A 65 -3.33 -2.40 9.00
CA TRP A 65 -3.27 -1.39 7.93
C TRP A 65 -1.92 -0.69 7.82
N GLY A 66 -1.13 -0.60 8.90
CA GLY A 66 0.16 0.10 8.90
C GLY A 66 1.36 -0.76 8.48
N THR A 67 1.15 -2.04 8.19
CA THR A 67 2.24 -2.96 7.81
C THR A 67 2.62 -2.90 6.34
N ASP A 68 1.80 -2.25 5.51
CA ASP A 68 2.05 -2.06 4.09
C ASP A 68 3.25 -1.12 3.87
N GLN A 69 4.13 -1.49 2.94
CA GLN A 69 5.30 -0.67 2.59
C GLN A 69 5.50 -0.63 1.09
N TYR A 70 5.87 0.55 0.57
CA TYR A 70 6.04 0.78 -0.85
C TYR A 70 7.45 1.25 -1.18
N GLY A 71 7.96 0.77 -2.31
CA GLY A 71 9.28 1.10 -2.82
C GLY A 71 9.23 1.55 -4.27
N ILE A 72 10.18 2.42 -4.63
CA ILE A 72 10.41 2.78 -6.03
C ILE A 72 11.44 1.80 -6.60
N HIS A 73 11.14 1.20 -7.74
CA HIS A 73 12.11 0.46 -8.53
C HIS A 73 12.39 1.18 -9.85
N THR A 74 13.62 1.05 -10.33
CA THR A 74 14.00 1.50 -11.67
C THR A 74 13.83 0.31 -12.62
N ALA A 75 12.83 0.32 -13.50
CA ALA A 75 12.77 -0.65 -14.59
C ALA A 75 13.70 -0.13 -15.70
N GLY A 76 14.79 -0.85 -16.02
CA GLY A 76 15.72 -0.36 -17.03
C GLY A 76 16.55 -1.44 -17.71
N THR A 77 16.38 -1.56 -19.03
CA THR A 77 17.48 -2.00 -19.92
C THR A 77 17.65 -1.17 -21.20
N SER A 78 16.85 -0.12 -21.47
CA SER A 78 16.97 0.62 -22.74
C SER A 78 16.81 2.14 -22.57
N SER A 79 17.85 2.87 -22.95
CA SER A 79 18.14 4.29 -22.68
C SER A 79 17.24 5.33 -23.35
N THR A 80 15.93 5.10 -23.49
CA THR A 80 15.02 6.11 -24.09
C THR A 80 13.75 6.38 -23.31
N ASP A 81 13.42 5.61 -22.28
CA ASP A 81 12.32 5.93 -21.36
C ASP A 81 12.66 5.35 -19.98
N THR A 82 13.20 6.17 -19.08
CA THR A 82 13.44 5.75 -17.70
C THR A 82 12.08 5.61 -17.01
N SER A 83 11.54 4.39 -16.94
CA SER A 83 10.31 4.06 -16.22
C SER A 83 10.63 3.78 -14.76
N LEU A 84 10.36 4.75 -13.88
CA LEU A 84 10.27 4.49 -12.45
C LEU A 84 8.93 3.81 -12.19
N GLY A 85 8.90 2.78 -11.36
CA GLY A 85 7.67 2.09 -10.97
C GLY A 85 7.56 1.96 -9.45
N VAL A 86 6.36 1.70 -8.97
CA VAL A 86 6.07 1.49 -7.54
C VAL A 86 5.76 0.02 -7.32
N VAL A 87 6.31 -0.53 -6.25
CA VAL A 87 6.01 -1.90 -5.81
C VAL A 87 5.62 -1.90 -4.34
N CYS A 88 4.58 -2.68 -4.01
CA CYS A 88 4.25 -3.04 -2.64
C CYS A 88 5.29 -4.06 -2.14
N VAL A 89 6.19 -3.61 -1.27
CA VAL A 89 7.30 -4.39 -0.69
C VAL A 89 6.78 -5.33 0.40
N TYR A 90 5.80 -4.88 1.18
CA TYR A 90 5.15 -5.67 2.21
C TYR A 90 3.64 -5.51 2.07
N HIS A 91 2.94 -6.63 1.95
CA HIS A 91 1.48 -6.65 1.93
C HIS A 91 0.95 -6.88 3.35
N PRO A 92 -0.08 -6.14 3.77
CA PRO A 92 -0.78 -6.39 5.00
C PRO A 92 -1.48 -7.75 4.90
N GLN A 93 -1.26 -8.59 5.91
CA GLN A 93 -1.81 -9.94 5.96
C GLN A 93 -2.22 -10.31 7.39
N ILE A 94 -3.42 -10.87 7.50
CA ILE A 94 -3.90 -11.53 8.71
C ILE A 94 -3.37 -12.96 8.69
N THR A 95 -2.64 -13.34 9.73
CA THR A 95 -2.09 -14.69 9.88
C THR A 95 -2.76 -15.41 11.04
N ARG A 96 -2.69 -16.75 11.06
CA ARG A 96 -3.18 -17.54 12.20
C ARG A 96 -2.62 -17.10 13.56
N ASP A 97 -1.37 -16.64 13.64
CA ASP A 97 -0.80 -16.11 14.89
C ASP A 97 -1.51 -14.81 15.33
N THR A 98 -1.81 -13.94 14.36
CA THR A 98 -2.59 -12.71 14.54
C THR A 98 -4.03 -13.01 14.97
N VAL A 99 -4.68 -13.99 14.33
CA VAL A 99 -6.06 -14.41 14.66
C VAL A 99 -6.15 -15.03 16.05
N LEU A 100 -5.15 -15.82 16.46
CA LEU A 100 -5.11 -16.42 17.80
C LEU A 100 -4.89 -15.40 18.92
N ARG A 101 -4.27 -14.25 18.60
CA ARG A 101 -4.21 -13.11 19.50
C ARG A 101 -5.54 -12.36 19.53
N GLY A 102 -6.20 -12.23 18.38
CA GLY A 102 -7.55 -11.69 18.17
C GLY A 102 -8.62 -12.33 19.07
N GLN A 103 -9.40 -11.53 19.79
CA GLN A 103 -10.46 -11.98 20.69
C GLN A 103 -11.71 -12.56 19.96
N GLY A 104 -11.53 -13.64 19.22
CA GLY A 104 -12.58 -14.30 18.45
C GLY A 104 -12.00 -14.82 17.15
N GLY A 105 -11.55 -16.08 17.16
CA GLY A 105 -10.92 -16.69 15.99
C GLY A 105 -11.81 -16.53 14.75
N LEU A 106 -11.25 -15.94 13.70
CA LEU A 106 -11.86 -15.90 12.38
C LEU A 106 -11.98 -17.32 11.86
N ASP A 107 -13.10 -17.63 11.21
CA ASP A 107 -13.15 -18.83 10.38
C ASP A 107 -12.26 -18.64 9.13
N ASP A 108 -11.80 -19.75 8.55
CA ASP A 108 -10.86 -19.72 7.42
C ASP A 108 -11.44 -18.95 6.20
N GLU A 109 -12.77 -18.95 6.01
CA GLU A 109 -13.42 -18.28 4.87
C GLU A 109 -13.42 -16.75 5.04
N THR A 110 -13.73 -16.29 6.25
CA THR A 110 -13.66 -14.86 6.60
C THR A 110 -12.21 -14.37 6.59
N GLU A 111 -11.25 -15.14 7.11
CA GLU A 111 -9.82 -14.81 7.03
C GLU A 111 -9.36 -14.65 5.57
N GLU A 112 -9.76 -15.55 4.67
CA GLU A 112 -9.42 -15.47 3.25
C GLU A 112 -10.03 -14.23 2.57
N ARG A 113 -11.30 -13.92 2.87
CA ARG A 113 -11.97 -12.72 2.33
C ARG A 113 -11.30 -11.43 2.80
N LEU A 114 -10.98 -11.30 4.09
CA LEU A 114 -10.30 -10.14 4.62
C LEU A 114 -8.90 -9.98 4.01
N ASN A 115 -8.13 -11.07 3.89
CA ASN A 115 -6.83 -11.04 3.23
C ASN A 115 -6.91 -10.67 1.74
N ALA A 116 -7.94 -11.13 1.03
CA ALA A 116 -8.18 -10.71 -0.35
C ALA A 116 -8.50 -9.22 -0.47
N ALA A 117 -9.26 -8.67 0.50
CA ALA A 117 -9.54 -7.24 0.56
C ALA A 117 -8.27 -6.41 0.85
N LEU A 118 -7.43 -6.86 1.80
CA LEU A 118 -6.14 -6.25 2.12
C LEU A 118 -5.17 -6.26 0.93
N TRP A 119 -5.18 -7.34 0.15
CA TRP A 119 -4.41 -7.42 -1.09
C TRP A 119 -4.87 -6.35 -2.09
N ARG A 120 -6.18 -6.29 -2.38
CA ARG A 120 -6.75 -5.29 -3.31
C ARG A 120 -6.50 -3.86 -2.86
N TYR A 121 -6.63 -3.61 -1.56
CA TYR A 121 -6.29 -2.32 -0.96
C TYR A 121 -4.84 -1.93 -1.29
N SER A 122 -3.90 -2.86 -1.06
CA SER A 122 -2.48 -2.60 -1.28
C SER A 122 -2.13 -2.39 -2.74
N GLU A 123 -2.76 -3.13 -3.66
CA GLU A 123 -2.65 -2.93 -5.11
C GLU A 123 -3.18 -1.56 -5.51
N ARG A 124 -4.31 -1.13 -4.93
CA ARG A 124 -4.90 0.17 -5.23
C ARG A 124 -4.01 1.31 -4.75
N VAL A 125 -3.46 1.21 -3.54
CA VAL A 125 -2.49 2.18 -3.00
C VAL A 125 -1.25 2.24 -3.91
N ALA A 126 -0.68 1.09 -4.30
CA ALA A 126 0.48 1.07 -5.20
C ALA A 126 0.19 1.81 -6.52
N THR A 127 -0.99 1.56 -7.11
CA THR A 127 -1.43 2.20 -8.35
C THR A 127 -1.56 3.72 -8.19
N LEU A 128 -2.15 4.20 -7.08
CA LEU A 128 -2.29 5.63 -6.81
C LEU A 128 -0.93 6.32 -6.59
N VAL A 129 -0.02 5.67 -5.86
CA VAL A 129 1.36 6.18 -5.68
C VAL A 129 2.12 6.18 -7.00
N GLU A 130 1.87 5.22 -7.90
CA GLU A 130 2.46 5.20 -9.23
C GLU A 130 1.99 6.37 -10.10
N VAL A 131 0.71 6.77 -10.01
CA VAL A 131 0.19 7.96 -10.69
C VAL A 131 0.90 9.23 -10.22
N GLU A 132 1.08 9.40 -8.90
CA GLU A 132 1.82 10.52 -8.31
C GLU A 132 3.28 10.54 -8.77
N LEU A 133 3.92 9.38 -8.81
CA LEU A 133 5.30 9.22 -9.29
C LEU A 133 5.42 9.62 -10.77
N ASP A 134 4.50 9.15 -11.61
CA ASP A 134 4.45 9.48 -13.03
C ASP A 134 4.27 10.99 -13.26
N GLU A 135 3.38 11.63 -12.51
CA GLU A 135 3.18 13.07 -12.58
C GLU A 135 4.45 13.82 -12.15
N PHE A 136 5.07 13.42 -11.03
CA PHE A 136 6.31 14.02 -10.55
C PHE A 136 7.46 13.91 -11.58
N VAL A 137 7.59 12.75 -12.23
CA VAL A 137 8.59 12.53 -13.28
C VAL A 137 8.31 13.43 -14.49
N ARG A 138 7.04 13.55 -14.92
CA ARG A 138 6.65 14.46 -16.03
C ARG A 138 6.96 15.91 -15.71
N GLN A 139 6.63 16.39 -14.51
CA GLN A 139 6.90 17.76 -14.08
C GLN A 139 8.40 18.06 -13.96
N THR A 140 9.20 17.08 -13.55
CA THR A 140 10.66 17.27 -13.37
C THR A 140 11.45 17.25 -14.69
N ARG A 141 10.88 16.64 -15.75
CA ARG A 141 11.47 16.61 -17.10
C ARG A 141 11.09 17.82 -17.98
N HIS A 142 10.15 18.66 -17.52
CA HIS A 142 9.67 19.85 -18.21
C HIS A 142 10.38 21.13 -17.74
#